data_AF-A0AA86JRG3-F1
#
_entry.id   AF-A0AA86JRG3-F1
#
_cell.length_a   1.000
_cell.length_b   1.000
_cell.length_c   1.000
_cell.angle_alpha   90.00
_cell.angle_beta   90.00
_cell.angle_gamma   90.00
#
_symmetry.space_group_name_H-M   'P 1'
#
loop_
_entity.id
_entity.type
_entity.pdbx_description
1 polymer ?
#
loop_
_entity_poly.entity_id
_entity_poly.type
_entity_poly.pdbx_seq_one_letter_code
_entity_poly.pdbx_strand_id
1 'polypeptide(L)'
;MITRLVLAAAGAAVALALPADVRAYECEQEATTKLMTDMIVDLGGHDAVRRNSGKTVRCGDGGTRRVSIVRRGATTTYRGDYRNCRERGLTRDGFYEIVFKGDEIVSSTSKRSVNGELFDAAMEGNAAGVRKLIRARADVNYTESVDRTEGGTIDGVSPLMVATMAGSLDTVKLLVANGAWVNYLNSMAVNALWIAAHNGHPEIVRYLAGRGAYLNNSNVEDVTPLMAAAMNGHLAVVKFLVGAKADINAVHRDGDTALMFALAQNRTDIARFLIDAGADVAVRNRHGVTALLIAVAEGNEEIVRALLERKADVSVRTADGKSALDVARARGMDGIAKLLEAAGSY
;
A
#
# COMPACT_ATOMS: atom_id res chain seq x y z
N MET A 1 0.30 -27.90 -3.66
CA MET A 1 -0.66 -27.50 -4.70
C MET A 1 -1.79 -26.70 -4.10
N ILE A 2 -2.55 -27.24 -3.14
CA ILE A 2 -3.67 -26.54 -2.45
C ILE A 2 -3.23 -25.19 -1.84
N THR A 3 -2.20 -25.18 -1.00
CA THR A 3 -1.64 -23.96 -0.38
C THR A 3 -1.12 -22.96 -1.41
N ARG A 4 -0.51 -23.47 -2.50
CA ARG A 4 -0.01 -22.63 -3.59
C ARG A 4 -1.13 -21.95 -4.38
N LEU A 5 -2.33 -22.51 -4.44
CA LEU A 5 -3.47 -21.87 -5.10
C LEU A 5 -3.94 -20.64 -4.31
N VAL A 6 -4.01 -20.75 -2.98
CA VAL A 6 -4.34 -19.62 -2.09
C VAL A 6 -3.22 -18.55 -2.13
N LEU A 7 -1.95 -18.97 -2.11
CA LEU A 7 -0.80 -18.06 -2.09
C LEU A 7 -0.51 -17.39 -3.44
N ALA A 8 -0.74 -18.07 -4.57
CA ALA A 8 -0.58 -17.47 -5.89
C ALA A 8 -1.59 -16.35 -6.13
N ALA A 9 -2.81 -16.48 -5.60
CA ALA A 9 -3.82 -15.43 -5.60
C ALA A 9 -3.47 -14.27 -4.64
N ALA A 10 -2.84 -14.59 -3.51
CA ALA A 10 -2.32 -13.60 -2.56
C ALA A 10 -1.10 -12.81 -3.07
N GLY A 11 -0.43 -13.30 -4.12
CA GLY A 11 0.81 -12.76 -4.67
C GLY A 11 0.71 -11.34 -5.24
N ALA A 12 -0.50 -10.79 -5.35
CA ALA A 12 -0.73 -9.37 -5.60
C ALA A 12 -0.71 -8.52 -4.31
N ALA A 13 -0.15 -9.05 -3.21
CA ALA A 13 0.22 -8.25 -2.05
C ALA A 13 1.10 -7.09 -2.54
N VAL A 14 0.53 -5.89 -2.51
CA VAL A 14 1.21 -4.66 -2.94
C VAL A 14 2.38 -4.46 -1.99
N ALA A 15 3.54 -5.01 -2.34
CA ALA A 15 4.80 -4.61 -1.77
C ALA A 15 5.03 -3.16 -2.24
N LEU A 16 4.50 -2.21 -1.47
CA LEU A 16 4.98 -0.83 -1.50
C LEU A 16 6.42 -0.87 -0.95
N ALA A 17 7.38 -1.29 -1.78
CA ALA A 17 8.77 -1.04 -1.46
C ALA A 17 9.03 0.41 -1.84
N LEU A 18 8.89 1.29 -0.87
CA LEU A 18 9.44 2.64 -0.97
C LEU A 18 10.97 2.47 -1.09
N PRO A 19 11.62 3.15 -2.05
CA PRO A 19 13.06 3.04 -2.21
C PRO A 19 13.76 3.38 -0.90
N ALA A 20 14.57 2.43 -0.39
CA ALA A 20 15.24 2.52 0.92
C ALA A 20 16.28 3.67 1.01
N ASP A 21 16.58 4.32 -0.11
CA ASP A 21 17.52 5.43 -0.22
C ASP A 21 16.88 6.63 -0.94
N VAL A 22 15.90 7.28 -0.31
CA VAL A 22 15.57 8.68 -0.67
C VAL A 22 16.58 9.59 0.03
N ARG A 23 17.87 9.46 -0.30
CA ARG A 23 18.89 10.41 0.15
C ARG A 23 18.82 11.68 -0.69
N ALA A 24 18.51 12.77 0.01
CA ALA A 24 18.80 14.18 -0.23
C ALA A 24 18.67 14.74 -1.66
N TYR A 25 17.56 15.44 -1.90
CA TYR A 25 17.49 16.78 -2.51
C TYR A 25 18.30 17.11 -3.78
N GLU A 26 18.50 16.16 -4.68
CA GLU A 26 18.83 16.44 -6.07
C GLU A 26 17.65 15.99 -6.93
N CYS A 27 16.64 16.86 -7.07
CA CYS A 27 15.79 16.77 -8.25
C CYS A 27 16.72 17.03 -9.44
N GLU A 28 16.77 16.13 -10.44
CA GLU A 28 17.65 16.17 -11.61
C GLU A 28 17.64 17.57 -12.24
N GLN A 29 18.50 18.40 -11.68
CA GLN A 29 18.77 19.75 -12.09
C GLN A 29 19.13 19.72 -13.57
N GLU A 30 19.83 18.67 -13.98
CA GLU A 30 20.15 18.28 -15.35
C GLU A 30 18.92 18.11 -16.26
N ALA A 31 17.88 17.36 -15.86
CA ALA A 31 16.67 17.16 -16.67
C ALA A 31 15.83 18.44 -16.83
N THR A 32 15.70 19.23 -15.76
CA THR A 32 15.00 20.52 -15.80
C THR A 32 15.78 21.53 -16.64
N THR A 33 17.09 21.55 -16.46
CA THR A 33 18.01 22.37 -17.25
C THR A 33 17.95 22.00 -18.72
N LYS A 34 18.00 20.70 -19.04
CA LYS A 34 17.89 20.18 -20.41
C LYS A 34 16.58 20.59 -21.07
N LEU A 35 15.43 20.40 -20.42
CA LEU A 35 14.15 20.86 -20.96
C LEU A 35 14.19 22.36 -21.30
N MET A 36 14.75 23.18 -20.40
CA MET A 36 14.80 24.62 -20.60
C MET A 36 15.73 25.00 -21.76
N THR A 37 16.90 24.37 -21.84
CA THR A 37 17.85 24.56 -22.95
C THR A 37 17.20 24.16 -24.28
N ASP A 38 16.54 23.00 -24.34
CA ASP A 38 15.83 22.51 -25.53
C ASP A 38 14.74 23.51 -25.97
N MET A 39 13.94 24.02 -25.02
CA MET A 39 12.90 25.01 -25.32
C MET A 39 13.47 26.36 -25.81
N ILE A 40 14.65 26.77 -25.32
CA ILE A 40 15.36 27.97 -25.82
C ILE A 40 15.78 27.78 -27.26
N VAL A 41 16.32 26.61 -27.60
CA VAL A 41 16.72 26.27 -28.98
C VAL A 41 15.50 26.23 -29.90
N ASP A 42 14.47 25.47 -29.52
CA ASP A 42 13.27 25.24 -30.35
C ASP A 42 12.49 26.53 -30.68
N LEU A 43 12.44 27.46 -29.72
CA LEU A 43 11.71 28.72 -29.89
C LEU A 43 12.58 29.87 -30.42
N GLY A 44 13.88 29.64 -30.65
CA GLY A 44 14.77 30.63 -31.26
C GLY A 44 15.27 31.70 -30.29
N GLY A 45 15.53 31.34 -29.03
CA GLY A 45 16.22 32.16 -28.04
C GLY A 45 15.36 32.72 -26.91
N HIS A 46 16.02 33.24 -25.88
CA HIS A 46 15.38 33.67 -24.62
C HIS A 46 14.20 34.64 -24.78
N ASP A 47 14.30 35.61 -25.69
CA ASP A 47 13.24 36.62 -25.89
C ASP A 47 11.98 36.03 -26.53
N ALA A 48 12.12 35.01 -27.38
CA ALA A 48 10.99 34.30 -27.96
C ALA A 48 10.25 33.45 -26.91
N VAL A 49 11.01 32.80 -26.02
CA VAL A 49 10.48 31.98 -24.92
C VAL A 49 9.74 32.84 -23.89
N ARG A 50 10.16 34.11 -23.67
CA ARG A 50 9.48 35.03 -22.73
C ARG A 50 8.00 35.27 -23.03
N ARG A 51 7.56 35.13 -24.28
CA ARG A 51 6.12 35.19 -24.66
C ARG A 51 5.29 34.05 -24.04
N ASN A 52 5.94 33.02 -23.52
CA ASN A 52 5.34 31.92 -22.78
C ASN A 52 5.46 32.07 -21.26
N SER A 53 5.99 33.19 -20.76
CA SER A 53 6.03 33.46 -19.31
C SER A 53 4.61 33.47 -18.72
N GLY A 54 4.44 32.82 -17.57
CA GLY A 54 3.18 32.60 -16.88
C GLY A 54 2.38 31.39 -17.38
N LYS A 55 2.75 30.80 -18.53
CA LYS A 55 2.09 29.62 -19.07
C LYS A 55 2.51 28.34 -18.35
N THR A 56 1.61 27.38 -18.35
CA THR A 56 1.88 26.02 -17.88
C THR A 56 2.22 25.16 -19.08
N VAL A 57 3.35 24.48 -19.03
CA VAL A 57 3.87 23.60 -20.08
C VAL A 57 3.71 22.15 -19.62
N ARG A 58 3.13 21.30 -20.46
CA ARG A 58 3.11 19.86 -20.22
C ARG A 58 4.44 19.28 -20.68
N CYS A 59 5.09 18.50 -19.83
CA CYS A 59 6.39 17.91 -20.09
C CYS A 59 6.23 16.48 -20.62
N GLY A 60 7.24 16.00 -21.35
CA GLY A 60 7.25 14.62 -21.88
C GLY A 60 7.26 13.55 -20.79
N ASP A 61 7.66 13.91 -19.57
CA ASP A 61 7.61 13.07 -18.36
C ASP A 61 6.21 12.96 -17.71
N GLY A 62 5.18 13.56 -18.33
CA GLY A 62 3.79 13.54 -17.88
C GLY A 62 3.44 14.62 -16.86
N GLY A 63 4.42 15.39 -16.36
CA GLY A 63 4.20 16.47 -15.40
C GLY A 63 3.81 17.80 -16.06
N THR A 64 3.54 18.79 -15.21
CA THR A 64 3.33 20.18 -15.66
C THR A 64 4.31 21.12 -14.99
N ARG A 65 4.86 22.05 -15.76
CA ARG A 65 5.78 23.09 -15.30
C ARG A 65 5.19 24.45 -15.62
N ARG A 66 4.90 25.26 -14.60
CA ARG A 66 4.60 26.67 -14.82
C ARG A 66 5.91 27.42 -14.91
N VAL A 67 6.11 28.23 -15.95
CA VAL A 67 7.37 28.95 -16.14
C VAL A 67 7.12 30.45 -16.03
N SER A 68 7.91 31.14 -15.24
CA SER A 68 7.99 32.60 -15.14
C SER A 68 9.40 33.04 -15.54
N ILE A 69 9.49 33.95 -16.51
CA ILE A 69 10.77 34.34 -17.11
C ILE A 69 11.00 35.82 -16.89
N VAL A 70 12.07 36.14 -16.15
CA VAL A 70 12.42 37.52 -15.79
C VAL A 70 13.82 37.82 -16.30
N ARG A 71 13.97 38.84 -17.14
CA ARG A 71 15.26 39.33 -17.60
C ARG A 71 15.70 40.52 -16.73
N ARG A 72 16.92 40.47 -16.20
CA ARG A 72 17.53 41.56 -15.42
C ARG A 72 18.94 41.82 -15.93
N GLY A 73 19.11 42.90 -16.71
CA GLY A 73 20.39 43.22 -17.33
C GLY A 73 20.85 42.11 -18.28
N ALA A 74 22.05 41.56 -18.02
CA ALA A 74 22.64 40.50 -18.83
C ALA A 74 22.12 39.09 -18.51
N THR A 75 21.28 38.93 -17.49
CA THR A 75 20.77 37.61 -17.08
C THR A 75 19.29 37.41 -17.39
N THR A 76 18.94 36.17 -17.69
CA THR A 76 17.56 35.71 -17.85
C THR A 76 17.29 34.61 -16.82
N THR A 77 16.37 34.85 -15.91
CA THR A 77 15.98 33.91 -14.85
C THR A 77 14.67 33.23 -15.20
N TYR A 78 14.69 31.91 -15.26
CA TYR A 78 13.56 31.01 -15.40
C TYR A 78 13.21 30.47 -14.02
N ARG A 79 12.00 30.74 -13.54
CA ARG A 79 11.47 30.19 -12.29
C ARG A 79 10.22 29.42 -12.58
N GLY A 80 9.96 28.37 -11.81
CA GLY A 80 8.71 27.69 -11.98
C GLY A 80 8.40 26.67 -10.93
N ASP A 81 7.11 26.38 -10.84
CA ASP A 81 6.60 25.29 -10.04
C ASP A 81 6.46 24.10 -10.98
N TYR A 82 6.92 22.93 -10.55
CA TYR A 82 6.61 21.67 -11.21
C TYR A 82 5.64 20.88 -10.34
N ARG A 83 4.66 20.27 -10.99
CA ARG A 83 3.67 19.39 -10.37
C ARG A 83 3.63 18.05 -11.08
N ASN A 84 3.60 16.98 -10.30
CA ASN A 84 3.55 15.59 -10.73
C ASN A 84 4.62 15.24 -11.77
N CYS A 85 5.85 15.77 -11.63
CA CYS A 85 6.96 15.37 -12.50
C CYS A 85 7.53 14.02 -12.04
N ARG A 86 7.59 13.03 -12.94
CA ARG A 86 8.12 11.70 -12.63
C ARG A 86 9.65 11.71 -12.56
N GLU A 87 10.22 11.19 -11.48
CA GLU A 87 11.66 11.08 -11.25
C GLU A 87 11.98 9.86 -10.37
N ARG A 88 12.87 8.97 -10.85
CA ARG A 88 13.29 7.73 -10.14
C ARG A 88 12.11 6.92 -9.57
N GLY A 89 11.00 6.94 -10.30
CA GLY A 89 9.76 6.28 -9.94
C GLY A 89 8.91 6.93 -8.85
N LEU A 90 9.08 8.23 -8.61
CA LEU A 90 8.18 9.02 -7.77
C LEU A 90 7.69 10.22 -8.58
N THR A 91 6.44 10.63 -8.42
CA THR A 91 6.04 11.98 -8.87
C THR A 91 6.42 13.01 -7.82
N ARG A 92 7.02 14.11 -8.24
CA ARG A 92 7.48 15.17 -7.35
C ARG A 92 6.84 16.50 -7.70
N ASP A 93 6.60 17.27 -6.65
CA ASP A 93 6.21 18.67 -6.72
C ASP A 93 7.30 19.55 -6.12
N GLY A 94 7.58 20.69 -6.75
CA GLY A 94 8.61 21.60 -6.28
C GLY A 94 8.74 22.88 -7.08
N PHE A 95 9.84 23.59 -6.81
CA PHE A 95 10.22 24.84 -7.42
C PHE A 95 11.59 24.69 -8.06
N TYR A 96 11.82 25.30 -9.20
CA TYR A 96 13.15 25.46 -9.77
C TYR A 96 13.43 26.91 -10.11
N GLU A 97 14.71 27.26 -10.12
CA GLU A 97 15.24 28.51 -10.62
C GLU A 97 16.49 28.23 -11.45
N ILE A 98 16.49 28.66 -12.71
CA ILE A 98 17.62 28.57 -13.63
C ILE A 98 17.95 29.96 -14.13
N VAL A 99 19.19 30.40 -13.98
CA VAL A 99 19.68 31.71 -14.39
C VAL A 99 20.67 31.54 -15.53
N PHE A 100 20.37 32.16 -16.66
CA PHE A 100 21.23 32.24 -17.82
C PHE A 100 21.92 33.60 -17.91
N LYS A 101 23.12 33.65 -18.49
CA LYS A 101 23.81 34.86 -18.94
C LYS A 101 24.27 34.65 -20.37
N GLY A 102 23.60 35.29 -21.33
CA GLY A 102 23.65 34.79 -22.71
C GLY A 102 23.06 33.37 -22.74
N ASP A 103 23.74 32.44 -23.39
CA ASP A 103 23.31 31.03 -23.48
C ASP A 103 23.93 30.13 -22.39
N GLU A 104 24.80 30.68 -21.53
CA GLU A 104 25.42 29.93 -20.43
C GLU A 104 24.55 29.93 -19.17
N ILE A 105 24.42 28.76 -18.54
CA ILE A 105 23.75 28.61 -17.25
C ILE A 105 24.72 29.02 -16.14
N VAL A 106 24.36 30.09 -15.42
CA VAL A 106 25.16 30.65 -14.32
C VAL A 106 24.74 30.06 -12.97
N SER A 107 23.46 29.72 -12.82
CA SER A 107 22.98 28.96 -11.67
C SER A 107 21.75 28.14 -12.04
N SER A 108 21.61 26.99 -11.41
CA SER A 108 20.41 26.16 -11.47
C SER A 108 20.14 25.72 -10.04
N THR A 109 18.90 25.73 -9.58
CA THR A 109 18.51 25.26 -8.25
C THR A 109 17.12 24.64 -8.34
N SER A 110 16.89 23.60 -7.53
CA SER A 110 15.58 22.96 -7.39
C SER A 110 15.29 22.75 -5.90
N LYS A 111 14.01 22.85 -5.51
CA LYS A 111 13.56 22.67 -4.13
C LYS A 111 12.23 21.93 -4.11
N ARG A 112 12.08 20.95 -3.20
CA ARG A 112 10.82 20.26 -2.93
C ARG A 112 9.73 21.29 -2.52
N SER A 113 8.48 21.06 -2.94
CA SER A 113 7.36 21.90 -2.50
C SER A 113 7.10 21.67 -1.01
N VAL A 114 6.43 22.60 -0.34
CA VAL A 114 6.07 22.42 1.08
C VAL A 114 5.22 21.15 1.31
N ASN A 115 4.44 20.74 0.31
CA ASN A 115 3.64 19.52 0.34
C ASN A 115 4.48 18.27 0.12
N GLY A 116 5.45 18.33 -0.79
CA GLY A 116 6.42 17.25 -0.99
C GLY A 116 7.34 17.08 0.23
N GLU A 117 7.77 18.18 0.86
CA GLU A 117 8.51 18.12 2.13
C GLU A 117 7.65 17.50 3.24
N LEU A 118 6.33 17.78 3.26
CA LEU A 118 5.41 17.18 4.21
C LEU A 118 5.29 15.66 3.99
N PHE A 119 5.19 15.25 2.72
CA PHE A 119 5.14 13.85 2.33
C PHE A 119 6.41 13.10 2.75
N ASP A 120 7.59 13.65 2.47
CA ASP A 120 8.87 13.07 2.86
C ASP A 120 9.00 12.98 4.39
N ALA A 121 8.70 14.07 5.11
CA ALA A 121 8.75 14.08 6.57
C ALA A 121 7.76 13.07 7.19
N ALA A 122 6.60 12.87 6.56
CA ALA A 122 5.64 11.87 6.99
C ALA A 122 6.15 10.44 6.75
N MET A 123 6.78 10.20 5.60
CA MET A 123 7.42 8.93 5.24
C MET A 123 8.56 8.55 6.19
N GLU A 124 9.33 9.52 6.66
CA GLU A 124 10.38 9.33 7.67
C GLU A 124 9.82 9.17 9.10
N GLY A 125 8.51 9.38 9.30
CA GLY A 125 7.90 9.42 10.62
C GLY A 125 8.33 10.62 11.47
N ASN A 126 8.85 11.68 10.84
CA ASN A 126 9.36 12.89 11.49
C ASN A 126 8.23 13.83 11.90
N ALA A 127 7.61 13.55 13.05
CA ALA A 127 6.48 14.33 13.58
C ALA A 127 6.81 15.82 13.80
N ALA A 128 8.06 16.16 14.13
CA ALA A 128 8.49 17.54 14.31
C ALA A 128 8.54 18.30 12.98
N GLY A 129 9.10 17.68 11.94
CA GLY A 129 9.11 18.19 10.57
C GLY A 129 7.69 18.38 10.03
N VAL A 130 6.84 17.35 10.18
CA VAL A 130 5.42 17.41 9.80
C VAL A 130 4.71 18.57 10.49
N ARG A 131 4.91 18.77 11.80
CA ARG A 131 4.31 19.89 12.54
C ARG A 131 4.73 21.25 12.00
N LYS A 132 6.02 21.41 11.66
CA LYS A 132 6.55 22.64 11.07
C LYS A 132 5.90 22.91 9.71
N LEU A 133 5.73 21.88 8.89
CA LEU A 133 5.20 22.00 7.53
C LEU A 133 3.69 22.27 7.51
N ILE A 134 2.93 21.68 8.44
CA ILE A 134 1.50 22.02 8.65
C ILE A 134 1.36 23.51 9.03
N ARG A 135 2.22 24.04 9.92
CA ARG A 135 2.22 25.48 10.26
C ARG A 135 2.58 26.37 9.05
N ALA A 136 3.38 25.84 8.12
CA ALA A 136 3.69 26.48 6.85
C ALA A 136 2.57 26.32 5.80
N ARG A 137 1.38 25.86 6.20
CA ARG A 137 0.20 25.62 5.34
C ARG A 137 0.41 24.54 4.28
N ALA A 138 1.22 23.53 4.58
CA ALA A 138 1.25 22.31 3.76
C ALA A 138 -0.14 21.65 3.76
N ASP A 139 -0.55 21.16 2.59
CA ASP A 139 -1.79 20.41 2.43
C ASP A 139 -1.60 18.98 2.94
N VAL A 140 -2.25 18.65 4.05
CA VAL A 140 -2.19 17.31 4.67
C VAL A 140 -2.82 16.21 3.83
N ASN A 141 -3.60 16.58 2.81
CA ASN A 141 -4.26 15.68 1.87
C ASN A 141 -3.62 15.71 0.47
N TYR A 142 -2.45 16.35 0.33
CA TYR A 142 -1.64 16.22 -0.88
C TYR A 142 -1.35 14.75 -1.17
N THR A 143 -1.16 14.40 -2.44
CA THR A 143 -0.89 13.02 -2.85
C THR A 143 0.20 12.94 -3.89
N GLU A 144 1.03 11.91 -3.81
CA GLU A 144 2.01 11.55 -4.82
C GLU A 144 1.70 10.20 -5.44
N SER A 145 2.21 10.01 -6.65
CA SER A 145 2.34 8.72 -7.29
C SER A 145 3.69 8.10 -6.95
N VAL A 146 3.68 6.81 -6.62
CA VAL A 146 4.88 6.03 -6.26
C VAL A 146 4.97 4.78 -7.13
N ASP A 147 6.16 4.44 -7.60
CA ASP A 147 6.37 3.25 -8.42
C ASP A 147 6.41 1.99 -7.57
N ARG A 148 5.97 0.90 -8.20
CA ARG A 148 6.04 -0.45 -7.66
C ARG A 148 7.37 -1.07 -8.03
N THR A 149 7.91 -1.91 -7.15
CA THR A 149 9.13 -2.70 -7.42
C THR A 149 9.03 -3.60 -8.65
N GLU A 150 7.83 -4.07 -8.97
CA GLU A 150 7.56 -4.97 -10.10
C GLU A 150 7.08 -4.23 -11.36
N GLY A 151 7.17 -2.90 -11.36
CA GLY A 151 6.71 -2.05 -12.45
C GLY A 151 5.27 -1.56 -12.29
N GLY A 152 4.99 -0.40 -12.89
CA GLY A 152 3.74 0.33 -12.72
C GLY A 152 3.78 1.33 -11.55
N THR A 153 2.76 2.18 -11.48
CA THR A 153 2.69 3.30 -10.54
C THR A 153 1.40 3.22 -9.71
N ILE A 154 1.49 3.54 -8.42
CA ILE A 154 0.36 3.72 -7.50
C ILE A 154 0.13 5.22 -7.35
N ASP A 155 -0.99 5.72 -7.86
CA ASP A 155 -1.38 7.11 -7.73
C ASP A 155 -2.17 7.32 -6.43
N GLY A 156 -2.15 8.53 -5.88
CA GLY A 156 -2.96 8.86 -4.71
C GLY A 156 -2.37 8.36 -3.38
N VAL A 157 -1.05 8.30 -3.25
CA VAL A 157 -0.42 8.02 -1.95
C VAL A 157 -0.37 9.31 -1.13
N SER A 158 -0.98 9.33 0.05
CA SER A 158 -1.04 10.52 0.91
C SER A 158 0.00 10.52 2.04
N PRO A 159 0.30 11.67 2.67
CA PRO A 159 1.11 11.75 3.89
C PRO A 159 0.64 10.81 4.99
N LEU A 160 -0.68 10.64 5.15
CA LEU A 160 -1.25 9.73 6.15
C LEU A 160 -0.89 8.27 5.85
N MET A 161 -0.90 7.87 4.58
CA MET A 161 -0.51 6.52 4.16
C MET A 161 0.97 6.26 4.43
N VAL A 162 1.88 7.15 4.03
CA VAL A 162 3.32 6.94 4.25
C VAL A 162 3.72 7.03 5.73
N ALA A 163 3.08 7.90 6.52
CA ALA A 163 3.26 7.91 7.97
C ALA A 163 2.80 6.60 8.63
N THR A 164 1.74 6.00 8.08
CA THR A 164 1.24 4.71 8.53
C THR A 164 2.19 3.58 8.13
N MET A 165 2.75 3.61 6.92
CA MET A 165 3.77 2.66 6.48
C MET A 165 5.02 2.70 7.37
N ALA A 166 5.43 3.91 7.78
CA ALA A 166 6.56 4.13 8.68
C ALA A 166 6.28 3.69 10.13
N GLY A 167 5.06 3.30 10.47
CA GLY A 167 4.67 2.92 11.83
C GLY A 167 4.65 4.10 12.83
N SER A 168 4.71 5.35 12.36
CA SER A 168 4.82 6.54 13.22
C SER A 168 3.45 6.99 13.72
N LEU A 169 3.01 6.44 14.85
CA LEU A 169 1.72 6.79 15.47
C LEU A 169 1.58 8.30 15.75
N ASP A 170 2.65 8.96 16.18
CA ASP A 170 2.62 10.40 16.46
C ASP A 170 2.38 11.23 15.21
N THR A 171 2.99 10.84 14.10
CA THR A 171 2.78 11.49 12.80
C THR A 171 1.37 11.24 12.29
N VAL A 172 0.88 10.00 12.39
CA VAL A 172 -0.51 9.65 12.06
C VAL A 172 -1.50 10.49 12.88
N LYS A 173 -1.32 10.56 14.20
CA LYS A 173 -2.16 11.38 15.10
C LYS A 173 -2.16 12.84 14.68
N LEU A 174 -0.97 13.38 14.40
CA LEU A 174 -0.81 14.77 14.00
C LEU A 174 -1.51 15.09 12.68
N LEU A 175 -1.36 14.24 11.66
CA LEU A 175 -2.01 14.42 10.36
C LEU A 175 -3.53 14.34 10.49
N VAL A 176 -4.06 13.32 11.17
CA VAL A 176 -5.52 13.17 11.38
C VAL A 176 -6.10 14.34 12.17
N ALA A 177 -5.40 14.82 13.21
CA ALA A 177 -5.83 15.99 13.98
C ALA A 177 -5.87 17.29 13.16
N ASN A 178 -5.17 17.35 12.03
CA ASN A 178 -5.14 18.50 11.11
C ASN A 178 -5.97 18.26 9.83
N GLY A 179 -6.87 17.28 9.83
CA GLY A 179 -7.84 17.08 8.75
C GLY A 179 -7.40 16.13 7.65
N ALA A 180 -6.42 15.25 7.89
CA ALA A 180 -6.09 14.18 6.96
C ALA A 180 -7.30 13.23 6.77
N TRP A 181 -7.60 12.87 5.52
CA TRP A 181 -8.73 12.02 5.18
C TRP A 181 -8.45 10.56 5.54
N VAL A 182 -9.04 10.11 6.67
CA VAL A 182 -8.87 8.76 7.21
C VAL A 182 -9.29 7.65 6.24
N ASN A 183 -10.33 7.90 5.44
CA ASN A 183 -10.91 6.92 4.52
C ASN A 183 -10.53 7.15 3.04
N TYR A 184 -9.53 7.99 2.76
CA TYR A 184 -9.04 8.20 1.40
C TYR A 184 -8.40 6.93 0.83
N LEU A 185 -8.68 6.64 -0.43
CA LEU A 185 -8.21 5.46 -1.16
C LEU A 185 -7.28 5.90 -2.29
N ASN A 186 -6.14 5.21 -2.42
CA ASN A 186 -5.25 5.37 -3.56
C ASN A 186 -5.76 4.57 -4.79
N SER A 187 -5.01 4.56 -5.90
CA SER A 187 -5.41 3.87 -7.13
C SER A 187 -5.53 2.35 -6.99
N MET A 188 -4.98 1.76 -5.91
CA MET A 188 -5.10 0.34 -5.57
C MET A 188 -6.24 0.06 -4.58
N ALA A 189 -7.12 1.04 -4.33
CA ALA A 189 -8.15 0.99 -3.31
C ALA A 189 -7.60 0.68 -1.90
N VAL A 190 -6.36 1.09 -1.62
CA VAL A 190 -5.74 0.94 -0.29
C VAL A 190 -5.89 2.25 0.49
N ASN A 191 -6.25 2.16 1.76
CA ASN A 191 -6.28 3.28 2.72
C ASN A 191 -5.28 3.07 3.87
N ALA A 192 -5.17 4.06 4.76
CA ALA A 192 -4.27 4.01 5.91
C ALA A 192 -4.57 2.82 6.86
N LEU A 193 -5.84 2.47 7.10
CA LEU A 193 -6.19 1.35 7.97
C LEU A 193 -5.70 0.02 7.38
N TRP A 194 -5.88 -0.19 6.06
CA TRP A 194 -5.38 -1.36 5.37
C TRP A 194 -3.87 -1.49 5.49
N ILE A 195 -3.13 -0.39 5.27
CA ILE A 195 -1.66 -0.36 5.42
C ILE A 195 -1.24 -0.71 6.86
N ALA A 196 -1.88 -0.10 7.86
CA ALA A 196 -1.58 -0.37 9.26
C ALA A 196 -1.80 -1.84 9.63
N ALA A 197 -2.85 -2.45 9.06
CA ALA A 197 -3.16 -3.85 9.29
C ALA A 197 -2.18 -4.79 8.56
N HIS A 198 -1.84 -4.46 7.31
CA HIS A 198 -0.86 -5.19 6.52
C HIS A 198 0.54 -5.20 7.14
N ASN A 199 0.99 -4.08 7.71
CA ASN A 199 2.31 -3.93 8.35
C ASN A 199 2.32 -4.29 9.85
N GLY A 200 1.18 -4.63 10.43
CA GLY A 200 1.12 -5.05 11.83
C GLY A 200 1.32 -3.93 12.85
N HIS A 201 0.72 -2.77 12.63
CA HIS A 201 0.78 -1.61 13.54
C HIS A 201 -0.50 -1.49 14.39
N PRO A 202 -0.66 -2.29 15.47
CA PRO A 202 -1.92 -2.36 16.22
C PRO A 202 -2.36 -1.03 16.80
N GLU A 203 -1.43 -0.20 17.29
CA GLU A 203 -1.78 1.10 17.88
C GLU A 203 -2.28 2.10 16.83
N ILE A 204 -1.77 2.03 15.59
CA ILE A 204 -2.29 2.84 14.48
C ILE A 204 -3.66 2.32 14.05
N VAL A 205 -3.85 1.00 13.94
CA VAL A 205 -5.16 0.39 13.65
C VAL A 205 -6.22 0.84 14.67
N ARG A 206 -5.91 0.74 15.98
CA ARG A 206 -6.78 1.20 17.07
C ARG A 206 -7.13 2.68 16.91
N TYR A 207 -6.13 3.51 16.67
CA TYR A 207 -6.33 4.94 16.51
C TYR A 207 -7.20 5.29 15.32
N LEU A 208 -6.91 4.75 14.13
CA LEU A 208 -7.67 5.01 12.91
C LEU A 208 -9.12 4.52 13.02
N ALA A 209 -9.35 3.33 13.58
CA ALA A 209 -10.69 2.83 13.85
C ALA A 209 -11.47 3.76 14.79
N GLY A 210 -10.83 4.24 15.88
CA GLY A 210 -11.42 5.24 16.77
C GLY A 210 -11.67 6.62 16.13
N ARG A 211 -11.14 6.86 14.92
CA ARG A 211 -11.36 8.05 14.10
C ARG A 211 -12.30 7.81 12.93
N GLY A 212 -13.05 6.71 12.93
CA GLY A 212 -14.06 6.41 11.93
C GLY A 212 -13.52 5.78 10.65
N ALA A 213 -12.37 5.09 10.72
CA ALA A 213 -11.89 4.29 9.60
C ALA A 213 -12.84 3.12 9.31
N TYR A 214 -13.16 2.89 8.04
CA TYR A 214 -13.98 1.76 7.61
C TYR A 214 -13.19 0.45 7.68
N LEU A 215 -13.63 -0.47 8.55
CA LEU A 215 -12.90 -1.70 8.86
C LEU A 215 -12.87 -2.73 7.73
N ASN A 216 -13.82 -2.64 6.80
CA ASN A 216 -14.02 -3.61 5.73
C ASN A 216 -13.61 -3.08 4.34
N ASN A 217 -12.95 -1.91 4.26
CA ASN A 217 -12.44 -1.42 2.97
C ASN A 217 -11.41 -2.38 2.41
N SER A 218 -11.69 -2.93 1.23
CA SER A 218 -10.79 -3.82 0.52
C SER A 218 -10.01 -3.11 -0.58
N ASN A 219 -8.87 -3.68 -0.95
CA ASN A 219 -8.11 -3.26 -2.14
C ASN A 219 -8.77 -3.78 -3.44
N VAL A 220 -8.15 -3.54 -4.59
CA VAL A 220 -8.65 -3.97 -5.91
C VAL A 220 -8.78 -5.49 -6.11
N GLU A 221 -8.21 -6.31 -5.23
CA GLU A 221 -8.37 -7.77 -5.22
C GLU A 221 -9.33 -8.24 -4.11
N ASP A 222 -10.14 -7.33 -3.57
CA ASP A 222 -11.09 -7.56 -2.48
C ASP A 222 -10.42 -8.02 -1.16
N VAL A 223 -9.12 -7.75 -0.97
CA VAL A 223 -8.41 -8.08 0.28
C VAL A 223 -8.71 -7.03 1.35
N THR A 224 -9.37 -7.43 2.43
CA THR A 224 -9.69 -6.56 3.58
C THR A 224 -8.50 -6.38 4.53
N PRO A 225 -8.54 -5.42 5.48
CA PRO A 225 -7.49 -5.25 6.48
C PRO A 225 -7.34 -6.48 7.38
N LEU A 226 -8.44 -7.17 7.69
CA LEU A 226 -8.42 -8.42 8.47
C LEU A 226 -7.69 -9.54 7.73
N MET A 227 -7.94 -9.70 6.43
CA MET A 227 -7.23 -10.67 5.59
C MET A 227 -5.74 -10.35 5.50
N ALA A 228 -5.39 -9.08 5.26
CA ALA A 228 -4.00 -8.64 5.19
C ALA A 228 -3.24 -8.90 6.49
N ALA A 229 -3.85 -8.62 7.65
CA ALA A 229 -3.27 -8.91 8.95
C ALA A 229 -3.14 -10.42 9.22
N ALA A 230 -4.14 -11.21 8.81
CA ALA A 230 -4.13 -12.66 8.97
C ALA A 230 -3.05 -13.34 8.12
N MET A 231 -2.90 -12.93 6.86
CA MET A 231 -1.87 -13.39 5.95
C MET A 231 -0.45 -13.09 6.47
N ASN A 232 -0.22 -11.88 6.97
CA ASN A 232 1.10 -11.44 7.43
C ASN A 232 1.44 -11.85 8.88
N GLY A 233 0.56 -12.55 9.59
CA GLY A 233 0.87 -13.04 10.93
C GLY A 233 0.70 -12.01 12.05
N HIS A 234 -0.15 -10.99 11.88
CA HIS A 234 -0.33 -9.91 12.84
C HIS A 234 -1.50 -10.16 13.81
N LEU A 235 -1.34 -11.12 14.74
CA LEU A 235 -2.40 -11.55 15.67
C LEU A 235 -3.02 -10.39 16.48
N ALA A 236 -2.21 -9.43 16.95
CA ALA A 236 -2.73 -8.30 17.73
C ALA A 236 -3.71 -7.42 16.92
N VAL A 237 -3.44 -7.23 15.63
CA VAL A 237 -4.32 -6.52 14.71
C VAL A 237 -5.58 -7.35 14.44
N VAL A 238 -5.43 -8.65 14.16
CA VAL A 238 -6.57 -9.57 13.94
C VAL A 238 -7.54 -9.53 15.13
N LYS A 239 -7.01 -9.69 16.36
CA LYS A 239 -7.82 -9.64 17.59
C LYS A 239 -8.59 -8.33 17.72
N PHE A 240 -7.94 -7.21 17.43
CA PHE A 240 -8.58 -5.90 17.48
C PHE A 240 -9.69 -5.78 16.42
N LEU A 241 -9.41 -6.09 15.16
CA LEU A 241 -10.38 -5.95 14.06
C LEU A 241 -11.62 -6.83 14.27
N VAL A 242 -11.43 -8.09 14.70
CA VAL A 242 -12.54 -8.99 15.05
C VAL A 242 -13.33 -8.45 16.24
N GLY A 243 -12.65 -7.97 17.30
CA GLY A 243 -13.30 -7.33 18.44
C GLY A 243 -14.09 -6.07 18.06
N ALA A 244 -13.60 -5.32 17.07
CA ALA A 244 -14.23 -4.13 16.51
C ALA A 244 -15.31 -4.46 15.44
N LYS A 245 -15.69 -5.73 15.28
CA LYS A 245 -16.74 -6.19 14.35
C LYS A 245 -16.42 -5.98 12.87
N ALA A 246 -15.15 -6.05 12.48
CA ALA A 246 -14.80 -6.29 11.08
C ALA A 246 -15.44 -7.60 10.61
N ASP A 247 -15.81 -7.67 9.33
CA ASP A 247 -16.43 -8.87 8.75
C ASP A 247 -15.40 -10.01 8.69
N ILE A 248 -15.56 -10.99 9.58
CA ILE A 248 -14.69 -12.15 9.70
C ILE A 248 -14.81 -13.11 8.51
N ASN A 249 -15.93 -13.05 7.79
CA ASN A 249 -16.27 -13.95 6.68
C ASN A 249 -16.25 -13.26 5.32
N ALA A 250 -15.75 -12.02 5.26
CA ALA A 250 -15.44 -11.39 3.99
C ALA A 250 -14.56 -12.34 3.15
N VAL A 251 -14.73 -12.28 1.83
CA VAL A 251 -13.96 -13.07 0.88
C VAL A 251 -13.24 -12.16 -0.10
N HIS A 252 -12.01 -12.51 -0.45
CA HIS A 252 -11.31 -11.81 -1.53
C HIS A 252 -11.83 -12.29 -2.90
N ARG A 253 -11.25 -11.77 -3.99
CA ARG A 253 -11.72 -12.01 -5.36
C ARG A 253 -11.88 -13.48 -5.73
N ASP A 254 -11.00 -14.38 -5.26
CA ASP A 254 -11.13 -15.82 -5.53
C ASP A 254 -11.92 -16.59 -4.47
N GLY A 255 -12.46 -15.92 -3.47
CA GLY A 255 -13.33 -16.51 -2.46
C GLY A 255 -12.64 -16.97 -1.19
N ASP A 256 -11.33 -16.71 -0.99
CA ASP A 256 -10.67 -17.07 0.28
C ASP A 256 -11.01 -16.06 1.40
N THR A 257 -11.12 -16.58 2.61
CA THR A 257 -11.37 -15.79 3.83
C THR A 257 -10.06 -15.48 4.58
N ALA A 258 -10.13 -14.63 5.60
CA ALA A 258 -9.00 -14.40 6.50
C ALA A 258 -8.48 -15.70 7.17
N LEU A 259 -9.38 -16.65 7.47
CA LEU A 259 -9.00 -17.97 8.00
C LEU A 259 -8.18 -18.76 6.98
N MET A 260 -8.60 -18.78 5.71
CA MET A 260 -7.88 -19.49 4.66
C MET A 260 -6.49 -18.87 4.41
N PHE A 261 -6.36 -17.54 4.43
CA PHE A 261 -5.06 -16.86 4.35
C PHE A 261 -4.14 -17.22 5.52
N ALA A 262 -4.67 -17.20 6.76
CA ALA A 262 -3.90 -17.59 7.94
C ALA A 262 -3.39 -19.03 7.82
N LEU A 263 -4.24 -19.96 7.39
CA LEU A 263 -3.88 -21.37 7.20
C LEU A 263 -2.84 -21.54 6.09
N ALA A 264 -3.01 -20.87 4.95
CA ALA A 264 -2.08 -20.98 3.83
C ALA A 264 -0.69 -20.43 4.14
N GLN A 265 -0.59 -19.49 5.08
CA GLN A 265 0.66 -18.94 5.59
C GLN A 265 1.14 -19.60 6.90
N ASN A 266 0.51 -20.72 7.29
CA ASN A 266 0.81 -21.46 8.53
C ASN A 266 0.80 -20.58 9.80
N ARG A 267 -0.11 -19.59 9.86
CA ARG A 267 -0.35 -18.71 11.01
C ARG A 267 -1.35 -19.37 11.96
N THR A 268 -0.91 -20.46 12.60
CA THR A 268 -1.75 -21.34 13.43
C THR A 268 -2.46 -20.62 14.57
N ASP A 269 -1.78 -19.69 15.25
CA ASP A 269 -2.33 -18.89 16.34
C ASP A 269 -3.48 -17.98 15.88
N ILE A 270 -3.35 -17.39 14.69
CA ILE A 270 -4.39 -16.59 14.04
C ILE A 270 -5.55 -17.47 13.58
N ALA A 271 -5.25 -18.59 12.92
CA ALA A 271 -6.28 -19.52 12.47
C ALA A 271 -7.12 -20.04 13.63
N ARG A 272 -6.46 -20.45 14.73
CA ARG A 272 -7.13 -20.87 15.97
C ARG A 272 -8.03 -19.77 16.52
N PHE A 273 -7.52 -18.55 16.63
CA PHE A 273 -8.31 -17.42 17.09
C PHE A 273 -9.54 -17.14 16.19
N LEU A 274 -9.39 -17.18 14.86
CA LEU A 274 -10.49 -16.95 13.93
C LEU A 274 -11.57 -18.04 14.03
N ILE A 275 -11.18 -19.30 14.19
CA ILE A 275 -12.09 -20.43 14.42
C ILE A 275 -12.86 -20.24 15.74
N ASP A 276 -12.15 -19.85 16.80
CA ASP A 276 -12.76 -19.63 18.12
C ASP A 276 -13.72 -18.41 18.10
N ALA A 277 -13.40 -17.40 17.29
CA ALA A 277 -14.21 -16.21 17.08
C ALA A 277 -15.42 -16.42 16.14
N GLY A 278 -15.60 -17.63 15.60
CA GLY A 278 -16.77 -17.97 14.77
C GLY A 278 -16.62 -17.67 13.29
N ALA A 279 -15.40 -17.70 12.75
CA ALA A 279 -15.19 -17.71 11.30
C ALA A 279 -15.92 -18.92 10.68
N ASP A 280 -16.55 -18.69 9.53
CA ASP A 280 -17.24 -19.74 8.78
C ASP A 280 -16.22 -20.72 8.18
N VAL A 281 -16.22 -21.94 8.71
CA VAL A 281 -15.32 -23.02 8.29
C VAL A 281 -15.80 -23.75 7.03
N ALA A 282 -17.03 -23.48 6.58
CA ALA A 282 -17.65 -24.11 5.42
C ALA A 282 -17.46 -23.33 4.11
N VAL A 283 -16.88 -22.11 4.16
CA VAL A 283 -16.60 -21.33 2.95
C VAL A 283 -15.75 -22.14 1.99
N ARG A 284 -16.11 -22.05 0.70
CA ARG A 284 -15.47 -22.74 -0.41
C ARG A 284 -15.06 -21.71 -1.46
N ASN A 285 -13.77 -21.58 -1.71
CA ASN A 285 -13.26 -20.65 -2.70
C ASN A 285 -13.59 -21.12 -4.14
N ARG A 286 -13.25 -20.32 -5.16
CA ARG A 286 -13.50 -20.63 -6.58
C ARG A 286 -12.81 -21.90 -7.08
N HIS A 287 -11.77 -22.35 -6.39
CA HIS A 287 -11.05 -23.60 -6.67
C HIS A 287 -11.62 -24.81 -5.90
N GLY A 288 -12.69 -24.59 -5.13
CA GLY A 288 -13.31 -25.62 -4.31
C GLY A 288 -12.54 -25.96 -3.03
N VAL A 289 -11.58 -25.12 -2.63
CA VAL A 289 -10.78 -25.30 -1.42
C VAL A 289 -11.52 -24.73 -0.22
N THR A 290 -11.52 -25.48 0.88
CA THR A 290 -12.05 -25.09 2.19
C THR A 290 -10.92 -24.98 3.21
N ALA A 291 -11.21 -24.37 4.38
CA ALA A 291 -10.25 -24.28 5.48
C ALA A 291 -9.71 -25.67 5.91
N LEU A 292 -10.57 -26.69 5.94
CA LEU A 292 -10.19 -28.06 6.30
C LEU A 292 -9.17 -28.66 5.32
N LEU A 293 -9.38 -28.47 4.01
CA LEU A 293 -8.46 -28.95 2.99
C LEU A 293 -7.07 -28.30 3.10
N ILE A 294 -7.02 -27.00 3.44
CA ILE A 294 -5.74 -26.30 3.68
C ILE A 294 -5.07 -26.83 4.95
N ALA A 295 -5.80 -26.94 6.06
CA ALA A 295 -5.24 -27.40 7.33
C ALA A 295 -4.66 -28.83 7.25
N VAL A 296 -5.33 -29.73 6.53
CA VAL A 296 -4.82 -31.09 6.26
C VAL A 296 -3.62 -31.04 5.31
N ALA A 297 -3.63 -30.18 4.30
CA ALA A 297 -2.49 -30.00 3.41
C ALA A 297 -1.23 -29.46 4.13
N GLU A 298 -1.41 -28.68 5.20
CA GLU A 298 -0.31 -28.22 6.06
C GLU A 298 0.06 -29.21 7.18
N GLY A 299 -0.75 -30.27 7.37
CA GLY A 299 -0.50 -31.29 8.40
C GLY A 299 -0.69 -30.80 9.83
N ASN A 300 -1.51 -29.77 10.03
CA ASN A 300 -1.74 -29.19 11.35
C ASN A 300 -2.89 -29.89 12.08
N GLU A 301 -2.57 -30.93 12.84
CA GLU A 301 -3.55 -31.74 13.57
C GLU A 301 -4.40 -30.94 14.57
N GLU A 302 -3.82 -29.93 15.24
CA GLU A 302 -4.56 -29.10 16.20
C GLU A 302 -5.66 -28.29 15.49
N ILE A 303 -5.33 -27.65 14.38
CA ILE A 303 -6.30 -26.88 13.59
C ILE A 303 -7.33 -27.80 12.97
N VAL A 304 -6.93 -28.96 12.45
CA VAL A 304 -7.90 -29.94 11.93
C VAL A 304 -8.91 -30.30 13.02
N ARG A 305 -8.46 -30.61 14.24
CA ARG A 305 -9.35 -30.87 15.37
C ARG A 305 -10.30 -29.69 15.63
N ALA A 306 -9.77 -28.46 15.67
CA ALA A 306 -10.57 -27.25 15.90
C ALA A 306 -11.63 -27.02 14.81
N LEU A 307 -11.31 -27.27 13.54
CA LEU A 307 -12.26 -27.17 12.43
C LEU A 307 -13.36 -28.24 12.52
N LEU A 308 -13.02 -29.47 12.91
CA LEU A 308 -13.99 -30.55 13.10
C LEU A 308 -14.91 -30.29 14.29
N GLU A 309 -14.42 -29.71 15.38
CA GLU A 309 -15.24 -29.22 16.50
C GLU A 309 -16.27 -28.17 16.06
N ARG A 310 -15.97 -27.42 14.99
CA ARG A 310 -16.89 -26.48 14.32
C ARG A 310 -17.69 -27.12 13.17
N LYS A 311 -17.74 -28.46 13.10
CA LYS A 311 -18.49 -29.22 12.09
C LYS A 311 -18.08 -28.92 10.65
N ALA A 312 -16.79 -28.69 10.40
CA ALA A 312 -16.28 -28.60 9.04
C ALA A 312 -16.63 -29.88 8.24
N ASP A 313 -17.17 -29.70 7.04
CA ASP A 313 -17.58 -30.80 6.16
C ASP A 313 -16.36 -31.59 5.66
N VAL A 314 -16.26 -32.85 6.07
CA VAL A 314 -15.18 -33.77 5.68
C VAL A 314 -15.37 -34.40 4.30
N SER A 315 -16.56 -34.28 3.72
CA SER A 315 -16.92 -34.86 2.42
C SER A 315 -16.43 -34.04 1.22
N VAL A 316 -15.99 -32.80 1.48
CA VAL A 316 -15.47 -31.88 0.47
C VAL A 316 -14.27 -32.47 -0.29
N ARG A 317 -14.24 -32.21 -1.60
CA ARG A 317 -13.23 -32.71 -2.51
C ARG A 317 -12.53 -31.58 -3.24
N THR A 318 -11.22 -31.73 -3.42
CA THR A 318 -10.40 -30.88 -4.29
C THR A 318 -10.85 -30.96 -5.74
N ALA A 319 -10.34 -30.08 -6.61
CA ALA A 319 -10.57 -30.13 -8.06
C ALA A 319 -10.19 -31.49 -8.68
N ASP A 320 -9.19 -32.19 -8.13
CA ASP A 320 -8.76 -33.52 -8.56
C ASP A 320 -9.61 -34.66 -7.95
N GLY A 321 -10.70 -34.34 -7.27
CA GLY A 321 -11.62 -35.31 -6.65
C GLY A 321 -11.13 -35.92 -5.33
N LYS A 322 -10.02 -35.45 -4.75
CA LYS A 322 -9.48 -36.00 -3.50
C LYS A 322 -10.16 -35.38 -2.28
N SER A 323 -10.59 -36.21 -1.33
CA SER A 323 -11.07 -35.76 -0.02
C SER A 323 -9.93 -35.37 0.92
N ALA A 324 -10.24 -34.72 2.04
CA ALA A 324 -9.28 -34.46 3.10
C ALA A 324 -8.62 -35.77 3.62
N LEU A 325 -9.40 -36.85 3.75
CA LEU A 325 -8.89 -38.14 4.20
C LEU A 325 -7.92 -38.78 3.19
N ASP A 326 -8.21 -38.65 1.89
CA ASP A 326 -7.32 -39.15 0.83
C ASP A 326 -5.95 -38.45 0.88
N VAL A 327 -5.95 -37.13 1.13
CA VAL A 327 -4.71 -36.33 1.27
C VAL A 327 -3.94 -36.74 2.52
N ALA A 328 -4.62 -36.94 3.66
CA ALA A 328 -3.99 -37.36 4.92
C ALA A 328 -3.30 -38.73 4.78
N ARG A 329 -4.01 -39.72 4.21
CA ARG A 329 -3.48 -41.08 3.98
C ARG A 329 -2.31 -41.09 3.00
N ALA A 330 -2.42 -40.38 1.89
CA ALA A 330 -1.36 -40.33 0.87
C ALA A 330 -0.04 -39.75 1.40
N ARG A 331 -0.07 -39.01 2.51
CA ARG A 331 1.09 -38.38 3.15
C ARG A 331 1.47 -39.02 4.49
N GLY A 332 0.82 -40.12 4.91
CA GLY A 332 1.11 -40.82 6.16
C GLY A 332 0.76 -40.03 7.44
N MET A 333 -0.24 -39.15 7.38
CA MET A 333 -0.67 -38.35 8.54
C MET A 333 -1.69 -39.12 9.39
N ASP A 334 -1.24 -40.16 10.09
CA ASP A 334 -2.11 -41.10 10.80
C ASP A 334 -3.03 -40.45 11.84
N GLY A 335 -2.54 -39.45 12.58
CA GLY A 335 -3.33 -38.72 13.57
C GLY A 335 -4.50 -37.95 12.93
N ILE A 336 -4.22 -37.24 11.83
CA ILE A 336 -5.24 -36.50 11.06
C ILE A 336 -6.22 -37.46 10.39
N ALA A 337 -5.75 -38.57 9.82
CA ALA A 337 -6.62 -39.57 9.21
C ALA A 337 -7.65 -40.13 10.21
N LYS A 338 -7.20 -40.47 11.43
CA LYS A 338 -8.09 -40.93 12.51
C LYS A 338 -9.12 -39.87 12.91
N LEU A 339 -8.72 -38.60 12.99
CA LEU A 339 -9.66 -37.51 13.29
C LEU A 339 -10.76 -37.38 12.22
N LEU A 340 -10.38 -37.46 10.94
CA LEU A 340 -11.31 -37.36 9.81
C LEU A 340 -12.26 -38.57 9.74
N GLU A 341 -11.77 -39.78 9.99
CA GLU A 341 -12.60 -41.00 10.04
C GLU A 341 -13.64 -40.94 11.16
N ALA A 342 -13.23 -40.47 12.34
CA ALA A 342 -14.13 -40.31 13.47
C ALA A 342 -15.23 -39.28 13.18
N ALA A 343 -14.89 -38.18 12.50
CA ALA A 343 -15.84 -37.14 12.14
C ALA A 343 -16.81 -37.54 11.01
N GLY A 344 -16.38 -38.41 10.07
CA GLY A 344 -17.21 -38.87 8.95
C GLY A 344 -18.17 -40.03 9.28
N SER A 345 -18.14 -40.55 10.52
CA SER A 345 -18.96 -41.69 10.97
C SER A 345 -20.29 -41.28 11.62
N TYR A 346 -20.62 -39.99 11.64
CA TYR A 346 -21.83 -39.41 12.25
C TYR A 346 -22.68 -38.65 11.22
#